data_AF-A0A182FM37-F1
#
_entry.id   AF-A0A182FM37-F1
#
_cell.length_a   1.000
_cell.length_b   1.000
_cell.length_c   1.000
_cell.angle_alpha   90.00
_cell.angle_beta   90.00
_cell.angle_gamma   90.00
#
_symmetry.space_group_name_H-M   'P 1'
#
loop_
_entity.id
_entity.type
_entity.pdbx_description
1 polymer ?
#
loop_
_entity_poly.entity_id
_entity_poly.type
_entity_poly.pdbx_seq_one_letter_code
_entity_poly.pdbx_strand_id
1 'polypeptide(L)' 'MESVKRANQRLRNYPLLMAKCSVAAAAYATCVTTDLNVAHRSCDKEFHTFKECMRKAAIDMKSKL' A
#
# COMPACT_ATOMS: atom_id res chain seq x y z
N MET A 1 -26.25 4.83 4.01
CA MET A 1 -25.38 4.73 2.82
C MET A 1 -24.51 3.47 2.90
N GLU A 2 -24.83 2.45 2.10
CA GLU A 2 -24.06 1.20 1.97
C GLU A 2 -22.60 1.43 1.53
N SER A 3 -22.37 2.42 0.66
CA SER A 3 -21.05 2.80 0.16
C SER A 3 -20.06 3.16 1.29
N VAL A 4 -20.52 3.95 2.27
CA VAL A 4 -19.73 4.39 3.43
C VAL A 4 -19.38 3.21 4.34
N LYS A 5 -20.33 2.30 4.59
CA LYS A 5 -20.08 1.08 5.38
C LYS A 5 -18.98 0.21 4.75
N ARG A 6 -19.04 -0.01 3.43
CA ARG A 6 -18.03 -0.78 2.69
C ARG A 6 -16.66 -0.08 2.66
N ALA A 7 -16.63 1.25 2.55
CA ALA A 7 -15.39 2.03 2.62
C ALA A 7 -14.72 1.92 4.00
N ASN A 8 -15.50 2.05 5.07
CA ASN A 8 -15.00 1.87 6.44
C ASN A 8 -14.44 0.47 6.68
N GLN A 9 -15.06 -0.56 6.12
CA GLN A 9 -14.56 -1.93 6.24
C GLN A 9 -13.23 -2.13 5.52
N ARG A 10 -13.04 -1.53 4.33
CA ARG A 10 -11.74 -1.52 3.64
C ARG A 10 -10.66 -0.80 4.43
N LEU A 11 -10.97 0.38 4.96
CA LEU A 11 -10.06 1.17 5.78
C LEU A 11 -9.58 0.41 7.02
N ARG A 12 -10.47 -0.34 7.68
CA ARG A 12 -10.11 -1.19 8.83
C ARG A 12 -9.15 -2.33 8.48
N ASN A 13 -9.24 -2.84 7.25
CA ASN A 13 -8.34 -3.91 6.78
C ASN A 13 -7.01 -3.38 6.24
N TYR A 14 -6.91 -2.07 5.99
CA TYR A 14 -5.71 -1.46 5.40
C TYR A 14 -4.44 -1.66 6.24
N PRO A 15 -4.45 -1.50 7.58
CA PRO A 15 -3.27 -1.78 8.41
C PRO A 15 -2.82 -3.24 8.33
N LEU A 16 -3.75 -4.20 8.25
CA LEU A 16 -3.45 -5.62 8.08
C LEU A 16 -2.77 -5.90 6.73
N LEU A 17 -3.24 -5.27 5.67
CA LEU A 17 -2.64 -5.37 4.33
C LEU A 17 -1.23 -4.77 4.31
N MET A 18 -1.05 -3.59 4.92
CA MET A 18 0.26 -2.97 5.07
C MET A 18 1.23 -3.85 5.89
N ALA A 19 0.77 -4.47 6.97
CA ALA A 19 1.59 -5.34 7.80
C ALA A 19 2.14 -6.54 7.02
N LYS A 20 1.33 -7.15 6.13
CA LYS A 20 1.78 -8.23 5.23
C LYS A 20 2.83 -7.76 4.21
N CYS A 21 2.77 -6.50 3.81
CA CYS A 21 3.66 -5.89 2.84
C CYS A 21 4.73 -5.00 3.48
N SER A 22 5.03 -5.20 4.76
CA SER A 22 5.90 -4.33 5.56
C SER A 22 7.28 -4.15 4.95
N VAL A 23 7.87 -5.20 4.39
CA VAL A 23 9.20 -5.14 3.74
C VAL A 23 9.18 -4.24 2.51
N ALA A 24 8.21 -4.42 1.61
CA ALA A 24 8.06 -3.60 0.41
C ALA A 24 7.67 -2.15 0.75
N ALA A 25 6.84 -1.98 1.79
CA ALA A 25 6.47 -0.67 2.31
C ALA A 25 7.68 0.08 2.89
N ALA A 26 8.54 -0.61 3.64
CA ALA A 26 9.76 -0.03 4.20
C ALA A 26 10.72 0.41 3.09
N ALA A 27 10.93 -0.42 2.07
CA ALA A 27 11.78 -0.07 0.92
C ALA A 27 11.27 1.19 0.18
N TYR A 28 9.96 1.27 -0.06
CA TYR A 28 9.35 2.47 -0.66
C TYR A 28 9.48 3.70 0.25
N ALA A 29 9.23 3.54 1.55
CA ALA A 29 9.36 4.60 2.53
C ALA A 29 10.80 5.13 2.55
N THR A 30 11.81 4.25 2.62
CA THR A 30 13.22 4.63 2.58
C THR A 30 13.53 5.45 1.34
N CYS A 31 13.08 5.02 0.15
CA CYS A 31 13.32 5.77 -1.09
C CYS A 31 12.73 7.18 -1.03
N VAL A 32 11.47 7.31 -0.58
CA VAL A 32 10.79 8.61 -0.50
C VAL A 32 11.36 9.52 0.59
N THR A 33 11.89 8.95 1.67
CA THR A 33 12.45 9.75 2.78
C THR A 33 13.92 10.10 2.61
N THR A 34 14.63 9.46 1.68
CA THR A 34 16.07 9.70 1.47
C THR A 34 16.33 11.06 0.84
N ASP A 35 15.51 11.46 -0.14
CA ASP A 35 15.64 12.74 -0.83
C ASP A 35 14.60 13.75 -0.35
N LEU A 36 15.04 14.99 -0.06
CA LEU A 36 14.13 16.10 0.27
C LEU A 36 13.29 16.54 -0.94
N ASN A 37 13.81 16.33 -2.14
CA ASN A 37 13.17 16.69 -3.41
C ASN A 37 12.96 15.43 -4.25
N VAL A 38 12.07 14.55 -3.79
CA VAL A 38 11.66 13.37 -4.57
C VAL A 38 11.00 13.84 -5.87
N ALA A 39 11.71 13.69 -6.99
CA ALA A 39 11.14 13.96 -8.29
C ALA A 39 10.07 12.90 -8.61
N HIS A 40 9.06 13.28 -9.40
CA HIS A 40 8.02 12.36 -9.86
C HIS A 40 8.67 11.14 -10.53
N ARG A 41 8.27 9.93 -10.10
CA ARG A 41 8.79 8.61 -10.54
C ARG A 41 10.15 8.17 -10.03
N SER A 42 10.79 8.91 -9.12
CA SER A 42 12.11 8.51 -8.58
C SER A 42 12.07 7.17 -7.84
N CYS A 43 10.93 6.83 -7.21
CA CYS A 43 10.72 5.59 -6.45
C CYS A 43 9.68 4.65 -7.10
N ASP A 44 9.50 4.74 -8.42
CA ASP A 44 8.46 3.97 -9.13
C ASP A 44 8.65 2.46 -8.96
N LYS A 45 9.91 1.99 -8.94
CA LYS A 45 10.22 0.56 -8.83
C LYS A 45 9.77 -0.01 -7.48
N GLU A 46 10.09 0.67 -6.40
CA GLU A 46 9.73 0.33 -5.04
C GLU A 46 8.21 0.46 -4.85
N PHE A 47 7.62 1.51 -5.43
CA PHE A 47 6.17 1.71 -5.43
C PHE A 47 5.42 0.59 -6.14
N HIS A 48 5.87 0.18 -7.33
CA HIS A 48 5.27 -0.92 -8.08
C HIS A 48 5.33 -2.23 -7.30
N THR A 49 6.47 -2.52 -6.69
CA THR A 49 6.66 -3.71 -5.84
C THR A 49 5.71 -3.70 -4.64
N PHE A 50 5.61 -2.56 -3.96
CA PHE A 50 4.67 -2.38 -2.84
C PHE A 50 3.22 -2.52 -3.27
N LYS A 51 2.84 -1.89 -4.39
CA LYS A 51 1.49 -1.94 -4.96
C LYS A 51 1.08 -3.35 -5.36
N GLU A 52 1.99 -4.11 -5.96
CA GLU A 52 1.75 -5.52 -6.30
C GLU A 52 1.54 -6.37 -5.06
N CYS A 53 2.37 -6.18 -4.02
CA CYS A 53 2.17 -6.85 -2.74
C CYS A 53 0.79 -6.53 -2.15
N MET A 54 0.42 -5.24 -2.10
CA MET A 54 -0.87 -4.81 -1.58
C MET A 54 -2.04 -5.42 -2.36
N ARG A 55 -1.96 -5.46 -3.69
CA ARG A 55 -2.98 -6.10 -4.54
C ARG A 55 -3.10 -7.60 -4.25
N LYS A 56 -1.99 -8.33 -4.15
CA LYS A 56 -1.99 -9.76 -3.82
C LYS A 56 -2.59 -10.00 -2.43
N ALA A 57 -2.14 -9.26 -1.42
CA ALA A 57 -2.64 -9.35 -0.06
C ALA A 57 -4.15 -9.05 0.04
N ALA A 58 -4.66 -8.10 -0.76
CA ALA A 58 -6.07 -7.76 -0.80
C ALA A 58 -6.92 -8.89 -1.40
N ILE A 59 -6.44 -9.52 -2.49
CA ILE A 59 -7.07 -10.69 -3.09
C ILE A 59 -7.14 -11.83 -2.06
N ASP A 60 -6.04 -12.13 -1.37
CA ASP A 60 -5.98 -13.19 -0.36
C ASP A 60 -6.97 -12.95 0.79
N MET A 61 -7.16 -11.69 1.18
CA MET A 61 -8.08 -11.28 2.23
C MET A 61 -9.52 -11.06 1.74
N LYS A 62 -9.82 -11.38 0.46
CA LYS A 62 -11.11 -11.12 -0.21
C LYS A 62 -11.57 -9.66 -0.02
N SER A 63 -10.63 -8.75 0.07
CA SER A 63 -10.86 -7.32 0.27
C SER A 63 -10.52 -6.56 -1.00
N LYS A 64 -11.21 -5.46 -1.26
CA LYS A 64 -10.87 -4.57 -2.38
C LYS A 64 -9.89 -3.52 -1.86
N LEU A 65 -8.78 -3.35 -2.58
CA LEU A 65 -7.89 -2.19 -2.42
C LEU A 65 -8.57 -0.93 -2.96
#